data_AF-A0A1M7KN32-F1
#
_entry.id   AF-A0A1M7KN32-F1
#
_cell.length_a   1.000
_cell.length_b   1.000
_cell.length_c   1.000
_cell.angle_alpha   90.00
_cell.angle_beta   90.00
_cell.angle_gamma   90.00
#
_symmetry.space_group_name_H-M   'P 1'
#
loop_
_entity.id
_entity.type
_entity.pdbx_description
1 polymer ?
#
loop_
_entity_poly.entity_id
_entity_poly.type
_entity_poly.pdbx_seq_one_letter_code
_entity_poly.pdbx_strand_id
1 'polypeptide(L)'
;MDIKYNQTTASIEIKDGLKNHFFIVKLLLIITFINAVLNLSNAQVAFGFMKLIWLFIGMVAVFGLRNYFFKKTGTDKIPVNQIVGIKERVSFSKKIYFIQLKNGKTRDLLEVKSESQFKEVKKLLAEIKL
;
A
#
# COMPACT_ATOMS: atom_id res chain seq x y z
N MET A 1 14.04 -3.87 -14.85
CA MET A 1 13.37 -2.73 -14.19
C MET A 1 11.99 -2.65 -14.79
N ASP A 2 10.96 -3.10 -14.06
CA ASP A 2 9.60 -3.23 -14.62
C ASP A 2 8.78 -1.94 -14.50
N ILE A 3 9.48 -0.81 -14.31
CA ILE A 3 8.94 0.54 -14.35
C ILE A 3 9.18 1.08 -15.76
N LYS A 4 8.11 1.22 -16.55
CA LYS A 4 8.16 1.73 -17.93
C LYS A 4 7.34 3.00 -18.06
N TYR A 5 7.85 3.96 -18.82
CA TYR A 5 7.07 5.14 -19.20
C TYR A 5 6.28 4.85 -20.48
N ASN A 6 4.96 5.01 -20.42
CA ASN A 6 4.08 4.94 -21.58
C ASN A 6 3.81 6.36 -22.08
N GLN A 7 4.38 6.69 -23.25
CA GLN A 7 4.25 8.01 -23.88
C GLN A 7 2.81 8.29 -24.34
N THR A 8 2.09 7.26 -24.81
CA THR A 8 0.73 7.40 -25.33
C THR A 8 -0.27 7.80 -24.25
N THR A 9 -0.12 7.25 -23.04
CA THR A 9 -1.04 7.51 -21.91
C THR A 9 -0.46 8.46 -20.86
N ALA A 10 0.74 9.01 -21.09
CA ALA A 10 1.48 9.83 -20.13
C ALA A 10 1.46 9.23 -18.70
N SER A 11 1.80 7.94 -18.60
CA SER A 11 1.70 7.18 -17.35
C SER A 11 2.89 6.27 -17.14
N ILE A 12 3.24 6.05 -15.87
CA ILE A 12 4.22 5.07 -15.45
C ILE A 12 3.50 3.74 -15.22
N GLU A 13 4.00 2.70 -15.86
CA GLU A 13 3.54 1.34 -15.70
C GLU A 13 4.53 0.56 -14.82
N ILE A 14 4.03 -0.05 -13.74
CA ILE A 14 4.79 -0.84 -12.77
C ILE A 14 4.09 -2.20 -12.64
N LYS A 15 4.72 -3.28 -13.10
CA LYS A 15 4.14 -4.64 -13.06
C LYS A 15 4.85 -5.53 -12.05
N ASP A 16 4.61 -5.28 -10.76
CA ASP A 16 5.25 -5.98 -9.64
C ASP A 16 4.28 -6.86 -8.82
N GLY A 17 3.02 -6.96 -9.25
CA GLY A 17 1.97 -7.71 -8.54
C GLY A 17 1.46 -7.05 -7.26
N LEU A 18 1.88 -5.82 -6.91
CA LEU A 18 1.46 -5.15 -5.68
C LEU A 18 -0.05 -4.94 -5.61
N LYS A 19 -0.70 -4.70 -6.76
CA LYS A 19 -2.17 -4.61 -6.86
C LYS A 19 -2.85 -5.87 -6.31
N ASN A 20 -2.40 -7.04 -6.77
CA ASN A 20 -2.96 -8.33 -6.36
C ASN A 20 -2.65 -8.62 -4.90
N HIS A 21 -1.42 -8.32 -4.46
CA HIS A 21 -1.05 -8.44 -3.05
C HIS A 21 -1.96 -7.58 -2.15
N PHE A 22 -2.17 -6.31 -2.49
CA PHE A 22 -3.07 -5.42 -1.74
C PHE A 22 -4.52 -5.89 -1.77
N PHE A 23 -4.97 -6.49 -2.87
CA PHE A 23 -6.30 -7.09 -2.94
C PHE A 23 -6.44 -8.24 -1.94
N ILE A 24 -5.50 -9.19 -1.93
CA ILE A 24 -5.50 -10.32 -1.00
C ILE A 24 -5.45 -9.82 0.45
N VAL A 25 -4.56 -8.87 0.76
CA VAL A 25 -4.44 -8.33 2.13
C VAL A 25 -5.74 -7.65 2.57
N LYS A 26 -6.40 -6.86 1.71
CA LYS A 26 -7.70 -6.25 2.02
C LYS A 26 -8.77 -7.32 2.27
N LEU A 27 -8.83 -8.35 1.43
CA LEU A 27 -9.79 -9.44 1.58
C LEU A 27 -9.61 -10.14 2.93
N LEU A 28 -8.37 -10.48 3.28
CA LEU A 28 -8.03 -11.09 4.57
C LEU A 28 -8.44 -10.19 5.74
N LEU A 29 -8.12 -8.90 5.68
CA LEU A 29 -8.49 -7.94 6.74
C LEU A 29 -10.01 -7.79 6.90
N ILE A 30 -10.77 -7.80 5.79
CA ILE A 30 -12.24 -7.77 5.83
C ILE A 30 -12.76 -9.04 6.51
N ILE A 31 -12.27 -10.22 6.13
CA ILE A 31 -12.65 -11.49 6.73
C ILE A 31 -12.33 -11.50 8.23
N THR A 32 -11.12 -11.07 8.61
CA THR A 32 -10.71 -10.95 10.02
C THR A 32 -11.61 -10.00 10.80
N PHE A 33 -11.97 -8.86 10.21
CA PHE A 33 -12.84 -7.89 10.86
C PHE A 33 -14.26 -8.44 11.05
N ILE A 34 -14.84 -9.06 10.03
CA ILE A 34 -16.15 -9.72 10.13
C ILE A 34 -16.12 -10.80 11.23
N ASN A 35 -15.07 -11.62 11.27
CA ASN A 35 -14.92 -12.67 12.29
C ASN A 35 -14.83 -12.08 13.71
N ALA A 36 -14.09 -10.98 13.88
CA ALA A 36 -14.01 -10.28 15.16
C ALA A 36 -15.38 -9.74 15.59
N VAL A 37 -16.14 -9.12 14.68
CA VAL A 37 -17.50 -8.64 14.95
C VAL A 37 -18.42 -9.78 15.37
N LEU A 38 -18.43 -10.90 14.64
CA LEU A 38 -19.26 -12.07 14.94
C LEU A 38 -18.97 -12.63 16.35
N ASN A 39 -17.69 -12.74 16.72
CA ASN A 39 -17.29 -13.25 18.02
C ASN A 39 -17.63 -12.26 19.16
N LEU A 40 -17.56 -10.95 18.91
CA LEU A 40 -17.96 -9.94 19.89
C LEU A 40 -19.48 -9.90 20.09
N SER A 41 -20.25 -10.05 18.99
CA SER A 41 -21.71 -10.05 19.01
C SER A 41 -22.32 -11.33 19.57
N ASN A 42 -21.55 -12.42 19.72
CA ASN A 42 -22.05 -13.66 20.29
C ASN A 42 -22.46 -13.46 21.76
N ALA A 43 -23.77 -13.40 22.00
CA ALA A 43 -24.37 -13.16 23.31
C ALA A 43 -24.23 -14.37 24.27
N GLN A 44 -23.98 -15.57 23.75
CA GLN A 44 -23.80 -16.78 24.58
C GLN A 44 -22.47 -16.79 25.32
N VAL A 45 -21.50 -15.98 24.88
CA VAL A 45 -20.18 -15.86 25.50
C VAL A 45 -20.18 -14.63 26.40
N ALA A 46 -19.95 -14.83 27.70
CA ALA A 46 -19.79 -13.74 28.66
C ALA A 46 -18.65 -12.80 28.22
N PHE A 47 -18.76 -11.52 28.58
CA PHE A 47 -17.69 -10.56 28.28
C PHE A 47 -16.50 -10.81 29.20
N GLY A 48 -15.57 -11.63 28.72
CA GLY A 48 -14.31 -11.96 29.40
C GLY A 48 -13.11 -11.82 28.47
N PHE A 49 -11.99 -12.42 28.87
CA PHE A 49 -10.70 -12.31 28.17
C PHE A 49 -10.78 -12.61 26.67
N MET A 50 -11.60 -13.59 26.26
CA MET A 50 -11.76 -13.94 24.85
C MET A 50 -12.36 -12.79 24.02
N LYS A 51 -13.34 -12.05 24.55
CA LYS A 51 -13.91 -10.88 23.86
C LYS A 51 -12.90 -9.73 23.78
N LEU A 52 -12.05 -9.57 24.79
CA LEU A 52 -10.95 -8.59 24.72
C LEU A 52 -9.96 -8.91 23.60
N ILE A 53 -9.61 -10.19 23.40
CA ILE A 53 -8.76 -10.62 22.27
C ILE A 53 -9.43 -10.25 20.94
N TRP A 54 -10.70 -10.58 20.76
CA TRP A 54 -11.42 -10.26 19.52
C TRP A 54 -11.56 -8.77 19.28
N LEU A 55 -11.76 -7.98 20.34
CA LEU A 55 -11.77 -6.51 20.26
C LEU A 55 -10.42 -6.00 19.75
N PHE A 56 -9.31 -6.50 20.32
CA PHE A 56 -7.97 -6.12 19.89
C PHE A 56 -7.70 -6.50 18.42
N ILE A 57 -8.03 -7.73 18.03
CA ILE A 57 -7.90 -8.19 16.63
C ILE A 57 -8.74 -7.30 15.69
N GLY A 58 -9.98 -6.97 16.09
CA GLY A 58 -10.84 -6.07 15.34
C GLY A 58 -10.23 -4.69 15.15
N MET A 59 -9.65 -4.10 16.21
CA MET A 59 -8.96 -2.81 16.12
C MET A 59 -7.76 -2.85 15.16
N VAL A 60 -6.93 -3.91 15.22
CA VAL A 60 -5.80 -4.09 14.30
C VAL A 60 -6.29 -4.23 12.86
N ALA A 61 -7.37 -4.98 12.63
CA ALA A 61 -7.94 -5.15 11.30
C ALA A 61 -8.46 -3.82 10.72
N VAL A 62 -9.19 -3.01 11.51
CA VAL A 62 -9.66 -1.68 11.12
C VAL A 62 -8.49 -0.75 10.79
N PHE A 63 -7.45 -0.74 11.64
CA PHE A 63 -6.25 0.05 11.39
C PHE A 63 -5.57 -0.37 10.07
N GLY A 64 -5.44 -1.66 9.82
CA GLY A 64 -4.94 -2.21 8.56
C GLY A 64 -5.77 -1.76 7.36
N LEU A 65 -7.09 -1.93 7.41
CA LEU A 65 -8.02 -1.53 6.34
C LEU A 65 -7.86 -0.05 6.02
N ARG A 66 -7.84 0.81 7.05
CA ARG A 66 -7.62 2.25 6.85
C ARG A 66 -6.34 2.53 6.07
N ASN A 67 -5.24 1.89 6.42
CA ASN A 67 -3.95 2.09 5.74
C ASN A 67 -3.98 1.60 4.28
N TYR A 68 -4.48 0.39 4.03
CA TYR A 68 -4.51 -0.21 2.69
C TYR A 68 -5.54 0.42 1.73
N PHE A 69 -6.61 1.05 2.24
CA PHE A 69 -7.58 1.77 1.41
C PHE A 69 -7.19 3.23 1.16
N PHE A 70 -6.75 3.95 2.20
CA PHE A 70 -6.62 5.40 2.14
C PHE A 70 -5.19 5.92 2.00
N LYS A 71 -4.18 5.19 2.50
CA LYS A 71 -2.78 5.66 2.50
C LYS A 71 -1.92 5.02 1.43
N LYS A 72 -2.25 3.80 1.02
CA LYS A 72 -1.46 3.01 0.07
C LYS A 72 -2.19 2.83 -1.25
N THR A 73 -1.41 2.74 -2.32
CA THR A 73 -1.90 2.30 -3.63
C THR A 73 -0.95 1.28 -4.23
N GLY A 74 -1.53 0.26 -4.88
CA GLY A 74 -0.82 -0.77 -5.61
C GLY A 74 -1.07 -0.69 -7.11
N THR A 75 -1.67 0.40 -7.61
CA THR A 75 -2.05 0.52 -9.03
C THR A 75 -0.83 0.35 -9.94
N ASP A 76 -1.02 -0.43 -11.00
CA ASP A 76 0.02 -0.72 -11.98
C ASP A 76 0.28 0.47 -12.91
N LYS A 77 -0.74 1.30 -13.17
CA LYS A 77 -0.65 2.49 -14.02
C LYS A 77 -0.83 3.76 -13.19
N ILE A 78 0.15 4.64 -13.22
CA ILE A 78 0.16 5.91 -12.49
C ILE A 78 0.32 7.04 -13.50
N PRO A 79 -0.72 7.86 -13.73
CA PRO A 79 -0.60 9.05 -14.57
C PRO A 79 0.46 10.00 -14.01
N VAL A 80 1.33 10.52 -14.86
CA VAL A 80 2.44 11.41 -14.45
C VAL A 80 1.91 12.65 -13.75
N ASN A 81 0.79 13.21 -14.20
CA ASN A 81 0.16 14.39 -13.60
C ASN A 81 -0.31 14.18 -12.15
N GLN A 82 -0.44 12.92 -11.69
CA GLN A 82 -0.80 12.59 -10.31
C GLN A 82 0.44 12.41 -9.41
N ILE A 83 1.64 12.34 -9.99
CA ILE A 83 2.88 12.18 -9.24
C ILE A 83 3.28 13.55 -8.67
N VAL A 84 3.64 13.57 -7.39
CA VAL A 84 4.26 14.72 -6.73
C VAL A 84 5.78 14.56 -6.73
N GLY A 85 6.26 13.32 -6.60
CA GLY A 85 7.67 13.00 -6.66
C GLY A 85 7.95 11.62 -6.08
N ILE A 86 9.24 11.31 -5.98
CA ILE A 86 9.74 10.09 -5.36
C ILE A 86 10.44 10.42 -4.05
N LYS A 87 10.23 9.58 -3.04
CA LYS A 87 10.82 9.72 -1.71
C LYS A 87 11.36 8.38 -1.22
N GLU A 88 12.18 8.45 -0.19
CA GLU A 88 12.66 7.29 0.57
C GLU A 88 12.17 7.39 2.02
N ARG A 89 11.99 6.22 2.64
CA ARG A 89 11.79 6.11 4.09
C ARG A 89 12.51 4.87 4.59
N VAL A 90 12.88 4.85 5.86
CA VAL A 90 13.40 3.65 6.52
C VAL A 90 12.25 2.95 7.22
N SER A 91 12.11 1.64 6.99
CA SER A 91 11.13 0.78 7.67
C SER A 91 11.79 -0.54 8.01
N PHE A 92 11.73 -0.96 9.28
CA PHE A 92 12.38 -2.20 9.77
C PHE A 92 13.83 -2.35 9.27
N SER A 93 14.62 -1.27 9.42
CA SER A 93 16.03 -1.17 8.99
C SER A 93 16.28 -1.31 7.48
N LYS A 94 15.23 -1.33 6.65
CA LYS A 94 15.32 -1.35 5.19
C LYS A 94 14.88 -0.02 4.61
N LYS A 95 15.64 0.50 3.64
CA LYS A 95 15.20 1.62 2.82
C LYS A 95 14.08 1.16 1.89
N ILE A 96 12.97 1.86 1.91
CA ILE A 96 11.83 1.67 1.00
C ILE A 96 11.68 2.94 0.19
N TYR A 97 11.73 2.79 -1.13
CA TYR A 97 11.48 3.86 -2.08
C TYR A 97 10.01 3.86 -2.49
N PHE A 98 9.43 5.04 -2.67
CA PHE A 98 8.02 5.16 -3.02
C PHE A 98 7.73 6.42 -3.84
N ILE A 99 6.69 6.33 -4.67
CA ILE A 99 6.09 7.47 -5.37
C ILE A 99 5.01 8.08 -4.47
N GLN A 100 5.08 9.39 -4.27
CA GLN A 100 4.03 10.16 -3.61
C GLN A 100 3.06 10.72 -4.65
N LEU A 101 1.76 10.55 -4.41
CA LEU A 101 0.70 11.03 -5.29
C LEU A 101 -0.01 12.27 -4.73
N LYS A 102 -0.61 13.08 -5.61
CA LYS A 102 -1.34 14.31 -5.26
C LYS A 102 -2.53 14.07 -4.31
N ASN A 103 -3.13 12.88 -4.39
CA ASN A 103 -4.22 12.47 -3.49
C ASN A 103 -3.73 12.03 -2.09
N GLY A 104 -2.45 12.19 -1.78
CA GLY A 104 -1.85 11.80 -0.49
C GLY A 104 -1.55 10.31 -0.34
N LYS A 105 -1.84 9.46 -1.34
CA LYS A 105 -1.46 8.05 -1.35
C LYS A 105 0.01 7.87 -1.73
N THR A 106 0.58 6.76 -1.31
CA THR A 106 1.94 6.35 -1.70
C THR A 106 1.92 5.01 -2.43
N ARG A 107 2.73 4.90 -3.50
CA ARG A 107 3.04 3.64 -4.20
C ARG A 107 4.46 3.22 -3.84
N ASP A 108 4.62 2.12 -3.12
CA ASP A 108 5.94 1.59 -2.79
C ASP A 108 6.56 0.94 -4.04
N LEU A 109 7.87 1.11 -4.25
CA LEU A 109 8.61 0.59 -5.40
C LEU A 109 9.38 -0.66 -5.00
N LEU A 110 8.72 -1.82 -5.04
CA LEU A 110 9.26 -3.08 -4.49
C LEU A 110 10.52 -3.59 -5.19
N GLU A 111 10.66 -3.28 -6.48
CA GLU A 111 11.81 -3.69 -7.29
C GLU A 111 13.04 -2.79 -7.12
N VAL A 112 12.85 -1.58 -6.59
CA VAL A 112 13.96 -0.64 -6.35
C VAL A 112 14.58 -1.01 -5.02
N LYS A 113 15.70 -1.72 -5.06
CA LYS A 113 16.40 -2.22 -3.87
C LYS A 113 17.71 -1.51 -3.59
N SER A 114 18.24 -0.77 -4.56
CA SER A 114 19.51 -0.05 -4.44
C SER A 114 19.36 1.45 -4.68
N GLU A 115 20.32 2.22 -4.15
CA GLU A 115 20.38 3.66 -4.39
C GLU A 115 20.65 4.00 -5.86
N SER A 116 21.37 3.14 -6.60
CA SER A 116 21.59 3.32 -8.04
C SER A 116 20.28 3.26 -8.81
N GLN A 117 19.47 2.23 -8.56
CA GLN A 117 18.16 2.08 -9.18
C GLN A 117 17.23 3.25 -8.81
N PHE A 118 17.31 3.72 -7.57
CA PHE A 118 16.57 4.91 -7.16
C PHE A 118 16.96 6.16 -7.95
N LYS A 119 18.26 6.39 -8.18
CA LYS A 119 18.76 7.51 -8.99
C LYS A 119 18.29 7.40 -10.45
N GLU A 120 18.27 6.21 -11.03
CA GLU A 120 17.74 5.98 -12.39
C GLU A 120 16.26 6.33 -12.50
N VAL A 121 15.43 5.84 -11.57
CA VAL A 121 14.00 6.16 -11.56
C VAL A 121 13.77 7.66 -11.33
N LYS A 122 14.56 8.29 -10.45
CA LYS A 122 14.50 9.74 -10.21
C LYS A 122 14.86 10.53 -11.48
N LYS A 123 15.88 10.09 -12.23
CA LYS A 123 16.27 10.71 -13.50
C LYS A 123 15.16 10.57 -14.55
N LEU A 124 14.57 9.38 -14.68
CA LEU A 124 13.44 9.12 -15.56
C LEU A 124 12.25 10.05 -15.24
N LEU A 125 11.92 10.26 -13.97
CA LEU A 125 10.86 11.20 -13.57
C LEU A 125 11.19 12.66 -13.88
N ALA A 126 12.46 13.06 -13.72
CA ALA A 126 12.90 14.43 -14.01
C ALA A 126 12.86 14.72 -15.52
N GLU A 127 13.23 13.75 -16.37
CA GLU A 127 13.17 13.86 -17.82
C GLU A 127 11.73 14.00 -18.35
N ILE A 128 10.75 13.43 -17.63
CA ILE A 128 9.33 13.51 -17.97
C ILE A 128 8.72 14.90 -17.63
N LYS A 129 9.51 15.87 -17.17
CA LYS A 129 9.07 17.22 -16.73
C LYS A 129 7.96 17.17 -15.68
N LEU A 130 8.22 16.45 -14.59
CA LEU A 130 7.58 16.77 -13.31
C LEU A 130 8.17 18.06 -12.72
#